data_AF-A0A2J4JQC7-F1
#
_entry.id   AF-A0A2J4JQC7-F1
#
_cell.length_a   1.000
_cell.length_b   1.000
_cell.length_c   1.000
_cell.angle_alpha   90.00
_cell.angle_beta   90.00
_cell.angle_gamma   90.00
#
_symmetry.space_group_name_H-M   'P 1'
#
loop_
_entity.id
_entity.type
_entity.pdbx_description
1 polymer ?
#
loop_
_entity_poly.entity_id
_entity_poly.type
_entity_poly.pdbx_seq_one_letter_code
_entity_poly.pdbx_strand_id
1 'polypeptide(L)'
;MAIFHYTIKIVGRSKGKSVISASAYLNGDVMKNEETGRISYYTSKKEVVYTRLMMCENAPPEWQIVPEENIKRFQKSVRYKRSEDKEAALKKFKITFQKQRLWNEVLKIEKNADAQLGRSFEFALPKEWSRQEQIQYTTDYIQKTFVDRGMCADWSIHDK
;
A
#
# COMPACT_ATOMS: atom_id res chain seq x y z
N MET A 1 -3.48 -12.06 26.71
CA MET A 1 -3.98 -13.27 26.03
C MET A 1 -3.97 -12.99 24.53
N ALA A 2 -3.20 -13.75 23.75
CA ALA A 2 -3.17 -13.57 22.30
C ALA A 2 -4.50 -14.05 21.70
N ILE A 3 -5.25 -13.15 21.08
CA ILE A 3 -6.44 -13.51 20.30
C ILE A 3 -5.96 -13.69 18.86
N PHE A 4 -5.99 -14.92 18.37
CA PHE A 4 -5.74 -15.19 16.97
C PHE A 4 -6.91 -14.67 16.14
N HIS A 5 -6.62 -13.77 15.22
CA HIS A 5 -7.57 -13.25 14.24
C HIS A 5 -6.92 -13.32 12.87
N TYR A 6 -7.64 -13.89 11.91
CA TYR A 6 -7.24 -13.96 10.51
C TYR A 6 -8.49 -13.83 9.63
N THR A 7 -8.52 -12.83 8.76
CA THR A 7 -9.65 -12.63 7.83
C THR A 7 -9.16 -12.40 6.43
N ILE A 8 -9.88 -12.94 5.43
CA ILE A 8 -9.66 -12.67 4.01
C ILE A 8 -10.95 -12.10 3.41
N LYS A 9 -10.81 -11.07 2.59
CA LYS A 9 -11.91 -10.42 1.86
C LYS A 9 -11.49 -10.14 0.44
N ILE A 10 -12.44 -10.24 -0.50
CA ILE A 10 -12.24 -9.79 -1.88
C ILE A 10 -12.47 -8.28 -1.96
N VAL A 11 -11.57 -7.58 -2.65
CA VAL A 11 -11.70 -6.18 -3.05
C VAL A 11 -12.08 -6.17 -4.53
N GLY A 12 -13.28 -5.68 -4.86
CA GLY A 12 -13.79 -5.69 -6.23
C GLY A 12 -14.75 -4.54 -6.50
N ARG A 13 -15.04 -4.30 -7.79
CA ARG A 13 -15.85 -3.17 -8.27
C ARG A 13 -17.34 -3.29 -7.89
N SER A 14 -17.90 -4.50 -7.89
CA SER A 14 -19.34 -4.75 -7.66
C SER A 14 -19.89 -4.24 -6.32
N LYS A 15 -19.04 -4.14 -5.29
CA LYS A 15 -19.43 -3.65 -3.96
C LYS A 15 -19.19 -2.14 -3.78
N GLY A 16 -18.97 -1.39 -4.87
CA GLY A 16 -18.65 0.03 -4.84
C GLY A 16 -17.32 0.37 -4.16
N LYS A 17 -16.45 -0.63 -3.95
CA LYS A 17 -15.17 -0.46 -3.25
C LYS A 17 -14.11 -0.01 -4.25
N SER A 18 -13.45 1.10 -3.93
CA SER A 18 -12.28 1.58 -4.67
C SER A 18 -11.01 0.94 -4.10
N VAL A 19 -10.27 0.20 -4.92
CA VAL A 19 -8.99 -0.41 -4.51
C VAL A 19 -7.94 0.66 -4.15
N ILE A 20 -7.96 1.80 -4.86
CA ILE A 20 -7.14 2.97 -4.54
C ILE A 20 -7.51 3.52 -3.17
N SER A 21 -8.80 3.65 -2.87
CA SER A 21 -9.23 4.13 -1.55
C SER A 21 -8.89 3.14 -0.44
N ALA A 22 -8.98 1.83 -0.72
CA ALA A 22 -8.60 0.79 0.23
C ALA A 22 -7.09 0.83 0.53
N SER A 23 -6.25 0.98 -0.49
CA SER A 23 -4.79 1.13 -0.33
C SER A 23 -4.42 2.42 0.40
N ALA A 24 -5.03 3.55 0.04
CA ALA A 24 -4.82 4.81 0.75
C ALA A 24 -5.21 4.71 2.24
N TYR A 25 -6.33 4.05 2.54
CA TYR A 25 -6.78 3.78 3.91
C TYR A 25 -5.81 2.86 4.66
N LEU A 26 -5.39 1.75 4.04
CA LEU A 26 -4.45 0.80 4.61
C LEU A 26 -3.12 1.46 5.01
N ASN A 27 -2.66 2.43 4.23
CA ASN A 27 -1.35 3.05 4.38
C ASN A 27 -1.35 4.40 5.09
N GLY A 28 -2.53 4.96 5.40
CA GLY A 28 -2.63 6.30 5.98
C GLY A 28 -2.08 7.37 5.03
N ASP A 29 -2.42 7.27 3.74
CA ASP A 29 -1.80 8.05 2.67
C ASP A 29 -2.84 8.78 1.80
N VAL A 30 -2.34 9.50 0.78
CA VAL A 30 -3.15 10.12 -0.26
C VAL A 30 -2.88 9.42 -1.58
N MET A 31 -3.91 8.91 -2.24
CA MET A 31 -3.79 8.29 -3.56
C MET A 31 -4.89 8.76 -4.50
N LYS A 32 -4.52 8.91 -5.77
CA LYS A 32 -5.42 9.29 -6.86
C LYS A 32 -5.77 8.07 -7.70
N ASN A 33 -7.06 7.92 -7.99
CA ASN A 33 -7.55 7.05 -9.04
C ASN A 33 -7.42 7.80 -10.39
N GLU A 34 -6.61 7.29 -11.30
CA GLU A 34 -6.30 7.95 -12.59
C GLU A 34 -7.50 7.96 -13.53
N GLU A 35 -8.32 6.90 -13.52
CA GLU A 35 -9.51 6.73 -14.37
C GLU A 35 -10.61 7.75 -14.04
N THR A 36 -10.90 7.92 -12.75
CA THR A 36 -12.03 8.75 -12.28
C THR A 36 -11.60 10.15 -11.80
N GLY A 37 -10.30 10.37 -11.65
CA GLY A 37 -9.73 11.59 -11.08
C GLY A 37 -9.93 11.75 -9.55
N ARG A 38 -10.67 10.84 -8.90
CA ARG A 38 -10.96 10.91 -7.46
C ARG A 38 -9.70 10.72 -6.62
N ILE A 39 -9.61 11.47 -5.52
CA ILE A 39 -8.48 11.41 -4.58
C ILE A 39 -9.00 10.96 -3.22
N SER A 40 -8.35 9.95 -2.65
CA SER A 40 -8.62 9.44 -1.30
C SER A 40 -7.58 9.98 -0.33
N TYR A 41 -8.01 10.57 0.80
CA TYR A 41 -7.15 11.20 1.80
C TYR A 41 -7.30 10.51 3.16
N TYR A 42 -6.25 9.85 3.66
CA TYR A 42 -6.25 9.16 4.95
C TYR A 42 -5.03 9.48 5.83
N THR A 43 -4.44 10.66 5.66
CA THR A 43 -3.20 11.07 6.34
C THR A 43 -3.31 11.25 7.86
N SER A 44 -4.52 11.20 8.42
CA SER A 44 -4.76 11.32 9.86
C SER A 44 -4.57 10.00 10.63
N LYS A 45 -4.36 8.87 9.95
CA LYS A 45 -4.23 7.54 10.57
C LYS A 45 -2.86 7.38 11.26
N LYS A 46 -2.81 7.75 12.54
CA LYS A 46 -1.60 7.66 13.39
C LYS A 46 -1.26 6.23 13.79
N GLU A 47 -2.25 5.33 13.72
CA GLU A 47 -2.08 3.91 14.02
C GLU A 47 -1.20 3.19 12.98
N VAL A 48 -1.01 3.75 11.78
CA VAL A 48 -0.17 3.13 10.74
C VAL A 48 1.30 3.36 11.06
N VAL A 49 1.95 2.33 11.59
CA VAL A 49 3.32 2.40 12.12
C VAL A 49 4.37 1.83 11.18
N TYR A 50 3.96 1.02 10.21
CA TYR A 50 4.85 0.51 9.17
C TYR A 50 4.07 0.30 7.89
N THR A 51 4.70 0.55 6.74
CA THR A 51 4.12 0.19 5.44
C THR A 51 5.20 -0.34 4.52
N ARG A 52 4.84 -1.29 3.66
CA ARG A 52 5.74 -1.83 2.63
C ARG A 52 4.96 -2.20 1.38
N LEU A 53 5.67 -2.20 0.26
CA LEU A 53 5.22 -2.74 -1.01
C LEU A 53 6.21 -3.83 -1.40
N MET A 54 5.69 -4.97 -1.82
CA MET A 54 6.48 -6.10 -2.30
C MET A 54 5.93 -6.49 -3.67
N MET A 55 6.78 -6.42 -4.69
CA MET A 55 6.44 -6.84 -6.04
C MET A 55 6.87 -8.27 -6.26
N CYS A 56 6.08 -9.04 -7.00
CA CYS A 56 6.51 -10.36 -7.47
C CYS A 56 7.50 -10.21 -8.63
N GLU A 57 8.19 -11.31 -8.96
CA GLU A 57 9.19 -11.33 -10.05
C GLU A 57 8.59 -10.94 -11.41
N ASN A 58 7.34 -11.30 -11.66
CA ASN A 58 6.65 -11.00 -12.92
C ASN A 58 6.12 -9.56 -12.99
N ALA A 59 6.23 -8.77 -11.91
CA ALA A 59 5.76 -7.39 -11.92
C ALA A 59 6.68 -6.54 -12.80
N PRO A 60 6.13 -5.76 -13.76
CA PRO A 60 6.95 -4.95 -14.63
C PRO A 60 7.84 -3.97 -13.84
N PRO A 61 9.17 -3.93 -14.09
CA PRO A 61 10.10 -3.10 -13.31
C PRO A 61 9.74 -1.61 -13.32
N GLU A 62 9.13 -1.14 -14.40
CA GLU A 62 8.70 0.25 -14.55
C GLU A 62 7.64 0.67 -13.53
N TRP A 63 6.91 -0.27 -12.91
CA TRP A 63 5.96 0.04 -11.84
C TRP A 63 6.65 0.53 -10.56
N GLN A 64 7.93 0.20 -10.39
CA GLN A 64 8.74 0.66 -9.26
C GLN A 64 9.43 2.00 -9.54
N ILE A 65 9.49 2.44 -10.80
CA ILE A 65 10.19 3.66 -11.17
C ILE A 65 9.30 4.86 -10.87
N VAL A 66 9.84 5.80 -10.09
CA VAL A 66 9.20 7.09 -9.83
C VAL A 66 9.82 8.11 -10.79
N PRO A 67 9.06 8.68 -11.74
CA PRO A 67 9.63 9.64 -12.69
C PRO A 67 10.24 10.86 -11.97
N GLU A 68 11.36 11.37 -12.49
CA GLU A 68 12.05 12.51 -11.88
C GLU A 68 11.17 13.76 -11.77
N GLU A 69 10.28 13.97 -12.74
CA GLU A 69 9.33 15.09 -12.71
C GLU A 69 8.43 15.03 -11.48
N ASN A 70 7.93 13.84 -11.13
CA ASN A 70 7.11 13.63 -9.94
C ASN A 70 7.90 13.91 -8.66
N ILE A 71 9.18 13.53 -8.62
CA ILE A 71 10.08 13.84 -7.51
C ILE A 71 10.29 15.35 -7.39
N LYS A 72 10.62 16.04 -8.48
CA LYS A 72 10.80 17.51 -8.52
C LYS A 72 9.53 18.23 -8.09
N ARG A 73 8.36 17.78 -8.55
CA ARG A 73 7.06 18.31 -8.14
C ARG A 73 6.81 18.11 -6.65
N PHE A 74 7.11 16.93 -6.10
CA PHE A 74 6.97 16.67 -4.68
C PHE A 74 7.90 17.54 -3.84
N GLN A 75 9.15 17.73 -4.26
CA GLN A 75 10.13 18.58 -3.57
C GLN A 75 9.71 20.06 -3.51
N LYS A 76 8.93 20.53 -4.50
CA LYS A 76 8.34 21.88 -4.49
C LYS A 76 7.14 22.02 -3.55
N SER A 77 6.54 20.91 -3.11
CA SER A 77 5.32 20.91 -2.29
C SER A 77 5.54 21.47 -0.88
N VAL A 78 4.49 22.06 -0.31
CA VAL A 78 4.50 22.55 1.08
C VAL A 78 4.80 21.41 2.05
N ARG A 79 4.26 20.21 1.81
CA ARG A 79 4.50 19.02 2.64
C ARG A 79 5.98 18.67 2.73
N TYR A 80 6.69 18.64 1.60
CA TYR A 80 8.12 18.36 1.59
C TYR A 80 8.90 19.50 2.27
N LYS A 81 8.59 20.76 1.93
CA LYS A 81 9.27 21.94 2.50
C LYS A 81 9.14 22.04 4.02
N ARG A 82 7.99 21.65 4.59
CA ARG A 82 7.75 21.63 6.04
C ARG A 82 8.25 20.39 6.77
N SER A 83 8.62 19.31 6.07
CA SER A 83 9.11 18.10 6.73
C SER A 83 10.44 18.37 7.43
N GLU A 84 10.58 17.92 8.67
CA GLU A 84 11.86 17.97 9.40
C GLU A 84 12.87 17.03 8.76
N ASP A 85 12.43 15.80 8.46
CA ASP A 85 13.22 14.80 7.74
C ASP A 85 12.82 14.78 6.26
N LYS A 86 13.73 15.29 5.40
CA LYS A 86 13.53 15.32 3.95
C LYS A 86 13.69 13.94 3.31
N GLU A 87 14.60 13.13 3.83
CA GLU A 87 14.91 11.82 3.29
C GLU A 87 13.75 10.85 3.55
N ALA A 88 13.25 10.81 4.79
CA ALA A 88 12.07 10.02 5.13
C ALA A 88 10.83 10.48 4.36
N ALA A 89 10.63 11.79 4.18
CA ALA A 89 9.53 12.32 3.38
C ALA A 89 9.61 11.88 1.91
N LEU A 90 10.81 11.90 1.31
CA LEU A 90 11.02 11.45 -0.06
C LEU A 90 10.84 9.93 -0.18
N LYS A 91 11.35 9.16 0.76
CA LYS A 91 11.16 7.70 0.82
C LYS A 91 9.67 7.35 0.92
N LYS A 92 8.93 8.04 1.80
CA LYS A 92 7.47 7.89 1.93
C LYS A 92 6.76 8.25 0.63
N PHE A 93 7.12 9.36 -0.01
CA PHE A 93 6.53 9.72 -1.30
C PHE A 93 6.75 8.66 -2.38
N LYS A 94 7.98 8.15 -2.51
CA LYS A 94 8.31 7.12 -3.50
C LYS A 94 7.46 5.87 -3.30
N ILE A 95 7.35 5.37 -2.06
CA ILE A 95 6.56 4.16 -1.81
C ILE A 95 5.06 4.40 -2.01
N THR A 96 4.51 5.54 -1.60
CA THR A 96 3.10 5.89 -1.87
C THR A 96 2.84 5.96 -3.38
N PHE A 97 3.77 6.52 -4.16
CA PHE A 97 3.65 6.59 -5.62
C PHE A 97 3.64 5.20 -6.25
N GLN A 98 4.55 4.31 -5.85
CA GLN A 98 4.61 2.94 -6.37
C GLN A 98 3.35 2.13 -6.02
N LYS A 99 2.81 2.29 -4.81
CA LYS A 99 1.53 1.68 -4.40
C LYS A 99 0.37 2.19 -5.25
N GLN A 100 0.30 3.50 -5.44
CA GLN A 100 -0.70 4.10 -6.34
C GLN A 100 -0.54 3.58 -7.77
N ARG A 101 0.69 3.43 -8.26
CA ARG A 101 0.98 2.91 -9.60
C ARG A 101 0.45 1.49 -9.75
N LEU A 102 0.83 0.57 -8.86
CA LEU A 102 0.34 -0.82 -8.85
C LEU A 102 -1.18 -0.88 -9.01
N TRP A 103 -1.90 -0.20 -8.12
CA TRP A 103 -3.36 -0.30 -8.10
C TRP A 103 -4.04 0.40 -9.29
N ASN A 104 -3.43 1.43 -9.88
CA ASN A 104 -3.93 2.02 -11.12
C ASN A 104 -3.66 1.11 -12.33
N GLU A 105 -2.54 0.38 -12.37
CA GLU A 105 -2.30 -0.60 -13.44
C GLU A 105 -3.28 -1.77 -13.37
N VAL A 106 -3.61 -2.25 -12.17
CA VAL A 106 -4.70 -3.23 -11.99
C VAL A 106 -6.03 -2.71 -12.55
N LEU A 107 -6.39 -1.46 -12.26
CA LEU A 107 -7.63 -0.84 -12.77
C LEU A 107 -7.65 -0.68 -14.29
N LYS A 108 -6.49 -0.48 -14.94
CA LYS A 108 -6.40 -0.38 -16.41
C LYS A 108 -6.69 -1.71 -17.09
N ILE A 109 -6.33 -2.82 -16.46
CA ILE A 109 -6.54 -4.18 -16.97
C ILE A 109 -7.97 -4.66 -16.65
N GLU A 110 -8.37 -4.53 -15.39
CA GLU A 110 -9.64 -5.07 -14.85
C GLU A 110 -10.81 -4.08 -14.98
N LYS A 111 -11.38 -3.99 -16.18
CA LYS A 111 -12.42 -3.00 -16.53
C LYS A 111 -13.86 -3.43 -16.25
N ASN A 112 -14.12 -4.71 -15.99
CA ASN A 112 -15.48 -5.20 -15.82
C ASN A 112 -16.13 -4.66 -14.52
N ALA A 113 -17.45 -4.47 -14.54
CA ALA A 113 -18.18 -3.92 -13.39
C ALA A 113 -18.16 -4.84 -12.15
N ASP A 114 -17.95 -6.14 -12.37
CA ASP A 114 -17.85 -7.19 -11.36
C ASP A 114 -16.39 -7.64 -11.08
N ALA A 115 -15.40 -6.96 -11.67
CA ALA A 115 -14.00 -7.34 -11.55
C ALA A 115 -13.53 -7.40 -10.08
N GLN A 116 -12.76 -8.46 -9.78
CA GLN A 116 -12.10 -8.66 -8.49
C GLN A 116 -10.67 -8.13 -8.59
N LEU A 117 -10.43 -6.96 -8.03
CA LEU A 117 -9.17 -6.22 -8.17
C LEU A 117 -8.07 -6.75 -7.25
N GLY A 118 -8.42 -7.45 -6.18
CA GLY A 118 -7.44 -8.04 -5.27
C GLY A 118 -8.06 -8.74 -4.08
N ARG A 119 -7.18 -9.30 -3.26
CA ARG A 119 -7.54 -9.93 -1.97
C ARG A 119 -6.93 -9.11 -0.85
N SER A 120 -7.72 -8.80 0.15
CA SER A 120 -7.27 -8.21 1.41
C SER A 120 -7.23 -9.31 2.46
N PHE A 121 -6.16 -9.36 3.22
CA PHE A 121 -6.06 -10.20 4.41
C PHE A 121 -5.61 -9.34 5.60
N GLU A 122 -6.10 -9.69 6.79
CA GLU A 122 -5.74 -9.04 8.05
C GLU A 122 -5.47 -10.12 9.09
N PHE A 123 -4.37 -10.00 9.82
CA PHE A 123 -4.05 -10.91 10.90
C PHE A 123 -3.40 -10.19 12.08
N ALA A 124 -3.61 -10.72 13.30
CA ALA A 124 -3.04 -10.16 14.51
C ALA A 124 -1.58 -10.59 14.69
N LEU A 125 -0.75 -9.67 15.16
CA LEU A 125 0.64 -9.93 15.57
C LEU A 125 0.75 -9.92 17.10
N PRO A 126 1.61 -10.75 17.71
CA PRO A 126 1.87 -10.72 19.15
C PRO A 126 2.35 -9.34 19.60
N LYS A 127 1.82 -8.84 20.73
CA LYS A 127 2.17 -7.52 21.27
C LYS A 127 3.52 -7.54 21.99
N GLU A 128 3.93 -8.72 22.44
CA GLU A 128 5.20 -9.02 23.08
C GLU A 128 6.39 -8.98 22.11
N TRP A 129 6.15 -9.04 20.79
CA TRP A 129 7.21 -8.93 19.80
C TRP A 129 7.65 -7.48 19.61
N SER A 130 8.96 -7.29 19.43
CA SER A 130 9.51 -6.03 18.98
C SER A 130 8.98 -5.67 17.58
N ARG A 131 9.05 -4.38 17.23
CA ARG A 131 8.64 -3.93 15.89
C ARG A 131 9.43 -4.62 14.78
N GLN A 132 10.72 -4.89 15.01
CA GLN A 132 11.58 -5.54 14.02
C GLN A 132 11.14 -7.00 13.80
N GLU A 133 10.84 -7.75 14.86
CA GLU A 133 10.31 -9.12 14.75
C GLU A 133 8.97 -9.15 14.02
N GLN A 134 8.06 -8.22 14.35
CA GLN A 134 6.78 -8.08 13.66
C GLN A 134 6.94 -7.82 12.17
N ILE A 135 7.86 -6.92 11.78
CA ILE A 135 8.16 -6.61 10.38
C ILE A 135 8.78 -7.81 9.68
N GLN A 136 9.75 -8.47 10.32
CA GLN A 136 10.46 -9.61 9.75
C GLN A 136 9.50 -10.77 9.50
N TYR A 137 8.76 -11.20 10.52
CA TYR A 137 7.78 -12.27 10.40
C TYR A 137 6.73 -11.98 9.34
N THR A 138 6.18 -10.76 9.33
CA THR A 138 5.17 -10.37 8.32
C THR A 138 5.76 -10.36 6.92
N THR A 139 7.00 -9.86 6.76
CA THR A 139 7.70 -9.87 5.47
C THR A 139 7.89 -11.30 4.97
N ASP A 140 8.40 -12.21 5.80
CA ASP A 140 8.69 -13.59 5.42
C ASP A 140 7.40 -14.36 5.10
N TYR A 141 6.35 -14.16 5.89
CA TYR A 141 5.04 -14.74 5.64
C TYR A 141 4.49 -14.28 4.28
N ILE A 142 4.55 -12.98 3.98
CA ILE A 142 4.06 -12.42 2.73
C ILE A 142 4.90 -12.90 1.54
N GLN A 143 6.23 -12.93 1.69
CA GLN A 143 7.14 -13.41 0.67
C GLN A 143 6.79 -14.85 0.28
N LYS A 144 6.81 -15.77 1.24
CA LYS A 144 6.60 -17.21 1.04
C LYS A 144 5.20 -17.55 0.54
N THR A 145 4.19 -16.84 1.04
CA THR A 145 2.78 -17.21 0.79
C THR A 145 2.24 -16.58 -0.49
N PHE A 146 2.69 -15.37 -0.84
CA PHE A 146 2.10 -14.57 -1.91
C PHE A 146 3.12 -14.18 -2.98
N VAL A 147 4.23 -13.56 -2.61
CA VAL A 147 5.17 -12.95 -3.57
C VAL A 147 5.90 -14.01 -4.39
N ASP A 148 6.40 -15.07 -3.74
CA ASP A 148 7.02 -16.22 -4.39
C ASP A 148 6.04 -16.99 -5.30
N ARG A 149 4.73 -16.77 -5.10
CA ARG A 149 3.66 -17.35 -5.92
C ARG A 149 3.13 -16.40 -7.00
N GLY A 150 3.85 -15.30 -7.27
CA GLY A 150 3.52 -14.38 -8.34
C GLY A 150 2.54 -13.26 -7.97
N MET A 151 2.24 -13.04 -6.69
CA MET A 151 1.34 -11.96 -6.25
C MET A 151 2.11 -10.75 -5.70
N CYS A 152 1.75 -9.54 -6.12
CA CYS A 152 2.22 -8.32 -5.44
C CYS A 152 1.45 -8.10 -4.13
N ALA A 153 2.11 -7.52 -3.13
CA ALA A 153 1.54 -7.24 -1.81
C ALA A 153 1.81 -5.80 -1.37
N ASP A 154 0.74 -5.05 -1.14
CA ASP A 154 0.73 -3.76 -0.45
C ASP A 154 0.21 -3.99 0.97
N TRP A 155 1.05 -3.75 1.98
CA TRP A 155 0.73 -4.07 3.36
C TRP A 155 1.26 -3.03 4.36
N SER A 156 0.69 -3.06 5.56
CA SER A 156 1.06 -2.19 6.66
C SER A 156 0.80 -2.84 8.02
N ILE A 157 1.44 -2.32 9.06
CA ILE A 157 1.19 -2.69 10.46
C ILE A 157 0.48 -1.53 11.14
N HIS A 158 -0.53 -1.86 11.95
CA HIS A 158 -1.37 -0.90 12.65
C HIS A 158 -1.31 -1.18 14.16
N ASP A 159 -1.04 -0.16 14.96
CA ASP A 159 -1.17 -0.21 16.42
C ASP A 159 -2.61 0.17 16.79
N LYS A 160 -3.46 -0.85 16.90
CA LYS A 160 -4.85 -0.75 17.37
C LYS A 160 -4.94 -0.78 18.89
#